data_AF-A0AAN8SW49-F1
#
_entry.id   AF-A0AAN8SW49-F1
#
_cell.length_a   1.000
_cell.length_b   1.000
_cell.length_c   1.000
_cell.angle_alpha   90.00
_cell.angle_beta   90.00
_cell.angle_gamma   90.00
#
_symmetry.space_group_name_H-M   'P 1'
#
loop_
_entity.id
_entity.type
_entity.pdbx_description
1 polymer ?
#
loop_
_entity_poly.entity_id
_entity_poly.type
_entity_poly.pdbx_seq_one_letter_code
_entity_poly.pdbx_strand_id
1 'polypeptide(L)' 'MQQLKERLEKVLLEVPHFFQESPQAARVKVLARGNATERRFSVWIGGSILRSLGSFQQTWFAKSE' A
#
# COMPACT_ATOMS: atom_id res chain seq x y z
N MET A 1 -4.23 11.12 -13.58
CA MET A 1 -4.18 10.06 -12.55
C MET A 1 -5.11 10.30 -11.36
N GLN A 2 -5.32 11.55 -10.93
CA GLN A 2 -6.29 11.88 -9.88
C GLN A 2 -7.71 11.37 -10.20
N GLN A 3 -8.18 11.62 -11.43
CA GLN A 3 -9.49 11.14 -11.90
C GLN A 3 -9.62 9.60 -11.87
N LEU A 4 -8.56 8.85 -12.18
CA LEU A 4 -8.59 7.39 -12.12
C LEU A 4 -8.74 6.90 -10.67
N LYS A 5 -8.04 7.55 -9.74
CA LYS A 5 -8.16 7.26 -8.30
C LYS A 5 -9.60 7.45 -7.84
N GLU A 6 -10.20 8.61 -8.13
CA GLU A 6 -11.58 8.93 -7.75
C GLU A 6 -12.59 7.97 -8.37
N ARG A 7 -12.36 7.57 -9.63
CA ARG A 7 -13.18 6.54 -10.29
C ARG A 7 -13.04 5.18 -9.62
N LEU A 8 -11.83 4.79 -9.22
CA LEU A 8 -11.58 3.52 -8.53
C LEU A 8 -12.24 3.51 -7.14
N GLU A 9 -12.17 4.63 -6.41
CA GLU A 9 -12.84 4.81 -5.12
C GLU A 9 -14.36 4.70 -5.27
N LYS A 10 -14.94 5.36 -6.28
CA LYS A 10 -16.37 5.24 -6.57
C LYS A 10 -16.78 3.81 -6.95
N VAL A 11 -16.03 3.17 -7.85
CA VAL A 11 -16.30 1.79 -8.26
C VAL A 11 -16.25 0.85 -7.07
N LEU A 12 -15.25 0.99 -6.18
CA LEU A 12 -15.13 0.12 -5.00
C LEU A 12 -16.28 0.31 -4.01
N LEU A 13 -16.81 1.53 -3.90
CA LEU A 13 -18.00 1.84 -3.08
C LEU A 13 -19.30 1.30 -3.72
N GLU A 14 -19.35 1.23 -5.05
CA GLU A 14 -20.51 0.75 -5.81
C GLU A 14 -20.56 -0.78 -5.92
N VAL A 15 -19.50 -1.52 -5.57
CA VAL A 15 -19.50 -2.99 -5.64
C VAL A 15 -20.45 -3.58 -4.57
N PRO A 16 -21.56 -4.22 -4.95
CA PRO A 16 -22.59 -4.67 -4.01
C PRO A 16 -22.16 -5.84 -3.11
N HIS A 17 -21.11 -6.59 -3.47
CA HIS A 17 -20.50 -7.62 -2.61
C HIS A 17 -19.40 -7.08 -1.70
N PHE A 18 -18.91 -5.85 -1.91
CA PHE A 18 -17.83 -5.30 -1.10
C PHE A 18 -18.28 -5.11 0.35
N PHE A 19 -19.55 -4.77 0.59
CA PHE A 19 -20.12 -4.66 1.93
C PHE A 19 -20.38 -6.02 2.63
N GLN A 20 -20.47 -7.12 1.88
CA GLN A 20 -20.67 -8.47 2.44
C GLN A 20 -19.35 -9.04 3.01
N GLU A 21 -18.24 -8.79 2.31
CA GLU A 21 -16.91 -9.32 2.63
C GLU A 21 -16.07 -8.38 3.50
N SER A 22 -16.48 -7.11 3.66
CA SER A 22 -15.72 -6.12 4.44
C SER A 22 -16.36 -5.86 5.80
N PRO A 23 -15.55 -5.66 6.87
CA PRO A 23 -16.07 -5.27 8.17
C PRO A 23 -16.91 -3.99 8.05
N GLN A 24 -18.10 -3.98 8.66
CA GLN A 24 -19.04 -2.87 8.63
C GLN A 24 -18.31 -1.54 8.92
N ALA A 25 -18.36 -0.60 7.96
CA ALA A 25 -17.68 0.70 7.94
C ALA A 25 -16.17 0.72 7.56
N ALA A 26 -15.71 -0.19 6.69
CA ALA A 26 -14.39 -0.08 6.07
C ALA A 26 -14.27 1.19 5.20
N ARG A 27 -13.52 2.20 5.69
CA ARG A 27 -13.23 3.42 4.92
C ARG A 27 -12.20 3.12 3.83
N VAL A 28 -12.68 3.00 2.58
CA VAL A 28 -11.83 2.84 1.41
C VAL A 28 -11.11 4.16 1.11
N LYS A 29 -9.77 4.12 1.02
CA LYS A 29 -8.94 5.24 0.57
C LYS A 29 -7.91 4.73 -0.42
N VAL A 30 -7.99 5.17 -1.67
CA VAL A 30 -7.00 4.78 -2.68
C VAL A 30 -5.79 5.71 -2.56
N LEU A 31 -4.62 5.11 -2.31
CA LEU A 31 -3.35 5.83 -2.20
C LEU A 31 -2.57 5.66 -3.49
N ALA A 32 -2.59 6.68 -4.35
CA ALA A 32 -1.76 6.76 -5.54
C ALA A 32 -0.84 7.97 -5.43
N ARG A 33 0.48 7.75 -5.24
CA ARG A 33 1.46 8.85 -5.22
C ARG A 33 1.47 9.59 -6.56
N GLY A 34 1.57 10.93 -6.54
CA GLY A 34 1.48 11.76 -7.74
C GLY A 34 2.53 11.45 -8.81
N ASN A 35 3.74 11.07 -8.39
CA ASN A 35 4.83 10.76 -9.31
C ASN A 35 4.82 9.29 -9.75
N ALA A 36 4.85 9.05 -11.06
CA ALA A 36 4.89 7.71 -11.64
C ALA A 36 6.19 6.97 -11.32
N THR A 37 7.31 7.69 -11.27
CA THR A 37 8.63 7.14 -10.94
C THR A 37 8.67 6.61 -9.50
N GLU A 38 8.18 7.40 -8.53
CA GLU A 38 8.07 6.95 -7.14
C GLU A 38 7.17 5.73 -6.98
N ARG A 39 6.11 5.61 -7.78
CA ARG A 39 5.23 4.43 -7.76
C ARG A 39 5.94 3.18 -8.29
N ARG A 40 6.66 3.32 -9.40
CA ARG A 40 7.44 2.23 -10.00
C ARG A 40 8.53 1.72 -9.07
N PHE A 41 9.20 2.63 -8.35
CA PHE A 41 10.28 2.29 -7.42
C PHE A 41 9.81 2.24 -5.96
N SER A 42 8.51 2.21 -5.69
CA SER A 42 7.96 2.28 -4.34
C SER A 42 8.43 1.12 -3.44
N VAL A 43 8.54 -0.08 -4.01
CA VAL A 43 9.07 -1.27 -3.32
C VAL A 43 10.55 -1.10 -2.96
N TRP A 44 11.35 -0.55 -3.88
CA TRP A 44 12.78 -0.28 -3.65
C TRP A 44 13.01 0.83 -2.61
N ILE A 45 12.20 1.88 -2.66
CA ILE A 45 12.18 2.96 -1.67
C ILE A 45 11.77 2.40 -0.30
N GLY A 46 10.77 1.51 -0.25
CA GLY A 46 10.39 0.83 0.99
C GLY A 46 11.52 -0.02 1.57
N GLY A 47 12.24 -0.77 0.72
CA GLY A 47 13.38 -1.59 1.12
C GLY A 47 14.55 -0.78 1.70
N SER A 48 14.87 0.39 1.13
CA SER A 48 15.93 1.25 1.67
C SER A 48 15.57 1.84 3.04
N ILE A 49 14.29 2.17 3.26
CA ILE A 49 13.77 2.60 4.56
C ILE A 49 13.83 1.45 5.57
N LEU A 50 13.36 0.25 5.20
CA LEU A 50 13.38 -0.92 6.08
C LEU A 50 14.78 -1.30 6.53
N ARG A 51 15.79 -1.25 5.63
CA ARG A 51 17.19 -1.48 6.00
C ARG A 51 17.71 -0.45 7.03
N SER A 52 17.21 0.77 6.96
CA SER A 52 17.67 1.89 7.79
C SER A 52 16.94 1.97 9.14
N LEU A 53 15.82 1.26 9.29
CA LEU A 53 15.04 1.21 10.52
C LEU A 53 15.72 0.27 11.54
N GLY A 54 16.11 0.81 12.69
CA GLY A 54 16.70 0.02 13.78
C GLY A 54 15.79 -1.11 14.29
N SER A 55 14.46 -0.96 14.20
CA SER A 55 13.52 -2.03 14.61
C SER A 55 13.58 -3.25 13.69
N PHE A 56 14.01 -3.08 12.44
CA PHE A 56 14.11 -4.19 11.50
C PHE A 56 15.40 -4.99 11.67
N GLN A 57 16.36 -4.51 12.47
CA GLN A 57 17.60 -5.25 12.73
C GLN A 57 17.36 -6.53 13.53
N GLN A 58 16.35 -6.54 14.42
CA GLN A 58 15.99 -7.72 15.21
C GLN A 58 15.42 -8.87 14.38
N THR A 59 14.93 -8.58 13.16
CA THR A 59 14.38 -9.57 12.24
C THR A 59 15.41 -10.03 11.19
N TRP A 60 16.67 -9.61 11.29
CA TRP A 60 17.70 -10.04 10.35
C TRP A 60 18.08 -11.50 10.60
N PHE A 61 18.10 -12.28 9.53
CA PHE A 61 18.69 -13.60 9.56
C PHE A 61 20.21 -13.45 9.39
N ALA A 62 20.95 -13.76 10.44
CA ALA A 62 22.40 -13.93 10.34
C ALA A 62 22.72 -15.32 9.79
N LYS A 63 23.85 -15.43 9.08
CA LYS A 63 24.40 -16.74 8.75
C LYS A 63 24.81 -17.41 10.08
N SER A 64 24.15 -18.49 10.46
CA SER A 64 24.64 -19.41 11.47
C SER A 64 25.73 -20.26 10.84
N GLU A 65 26.97 -19.80 10.96
CA GLU A 65 28.15 -20.60 10.65
C GLU A 65 28.38 -21.65 11.74
#